data_AF-A0A8M1HA55-F1
#
_entry.id   AF-A0A8M1HA55-F1
#
_cell.length_a   1.000
_cell.length_b   1.000
_cell.length_c   1.000
_cell.angle_alpha   90.00
_cell.angle_beta   90.00
_cell.angle_gamma   90.00
#
_symmetry.space_group_name_H-M   'P 1'
#
loop_
_entity.id
_entity.type
_entity.pdbx_description
1 polymer ?
#
loop_
_entity_poly.entity_id
_entity_poly.type
_entity_poly.pdbx_seq_one_letter_code
_entity_poly.pdbx_strand_id
1 'polypeptide(L)'
;MDQTFLLMILMLRFTASGRLSSFTVAVRDDVTLPCENASADQDQCQNTTWLLQDPGSSRTDAVVERGRTEASTAHRRRLTEKCSLLIEKVTVQDVGRYTCTRGAGASEVYLSVVHMNEYEAADEVYVYCYVSTHKHCKPSVKWLHHSQVFTSHRDVKASHTLYYAVVSLLDSHRVHASVMNSLTCEVTDCFTNVHRFPFRPPASEENVTFKETTTEDATIQSTALEDNGWWRIIIVSVALTTLIVIVVVVNVWTRTKGNKRVRNENTVSG
;
A
#
# COMPACT_ATOMS: atom_id res chain seq x y z
N MET A 1 0.43 53.87 26.22
CA MET A 1 0.25 52.65 25.41
C MET A 1 -1.22 52.55 25.09
N ASP A 2 -1.58 53.06 23.90
CA ASP A 2 -2.94 53.45 23.54
C ASP A 2 -3.89 52.27 23.33
N GLN A 3 -5.15 52.51 23.69
CA GLN A 3 -6.31 51.62 23.58
C GLN A 3 -6.59 51.15 22.14
N THR A 4 -6.02 51.84 21.15
CA THR A 4 -6.01 51.46 19.73
C THR A 4 -5.12 50.25 19.43
N PHE A 5 -4.06 50.03 20.22
CA PHE A 5 -3.15 48.89 20.06
C PHE A 5 -3.77 47.58 20.58
N LEU A 6 -4.65 47.65 21.58
CA LEU A 6 -5.35 46.47 22.14
C LEU A 6 -6.40 45.89 21.16
N LEU A 7 -7.05 46.74 20.36
CA LEU A 7 -8.06 46.31 19.37
C LEU A 7 -7.44 45.60 18.15
N MET A 8 -6.22 45.97 17.76
CA MET A 8 -5.50 45.30 16.66
C MET A 8 -5.02 43.89 17.02
N ILE A 9 -4.77 43.60 18.30
CA ILE A 9 -4.37 42.26 18.77
C ILE A 9 -5.59 41.33 18.88
N LEU A 10 -6.80 41.86 19.00
CA LEU A 10 -8.03 41.06 19.14
C LEU A 10 -8.55 40.48 17.81
N MET A 11 -8.13 41.03 16.67
CA MET A 11 -8.61 40.64 15.33
C MET A 11 -7.75 39.57 14.63
N LEU A 12 -6.63 39.15 15.22
CA LEU A 12 -5.81 38.05 14.73
C LEU A 12 -6.01 36.78 15.57
N ARG A 13 -7.25 36.31 15.65
CA ARG A 13 -7.50 34.88 15.85
C ARG A 13 -7.83 34.25 14.51
N PHE A 14 -6.80 34.05 13.69
CA PHE A 14 -6.86 33.01 12.67
C PHE A 14 -6.86 31.68 13.40
N THR A 15 -8.04 31.18 13.77
CA THR A 15 -8.20 29.76 14.04
C THR A 15 -8.27 29.04 12.69
N ALA A 16 -7.17 29.03 11.94
CA ALA A 16 -6.92 27.99 10.95
C ALA A 16 -6.50 26.74 11.72
N SER A 17 -7.46 26.14 12.46
CA SER A 17 -7.27 24.85 13.10
C SER A 17 -7.39 23.77 12.01
N GLY A 18 -6.41 23.68 11.12
CA GLY A 18 -6.28 22.54 10.23
C GLY A 18 -6.03 21.30 11.07
N ARG A 19 -7.05 20.49 11.31
CA ARG A 19 -6.90 19.24 12.07
C ARG A 19 -6.22 18.22 11.17
N LEU A 20 -5.13 17.65 11.67
CA LEU A 20 -4.40 16.60 10.98
C LEU A 20 -4.93 15.24 11.43
N SER A 21 -5.34 14.42 10.46
CA SER A 21 -5.81 13.04 10.71
C SER A 21 -4.94 12.01 9.98
N SER A 22 -4.94 10.77 10.46
CA SER A 22 -4.19 9.66 9.87
C SER A 22 -5.04 8.40 9.82
N PHE A 23 -4.98 7.70 8.68
CA PHE A 23 -5.68 6.44 8.45
C PHE A 23 -4.68 5.40 7.98
N THR A 24 -4.82 4.18 8.51
CA THR A 24 -4.09 3.00 8.04
C THR A 24 -5.10 1.96 7.61
N VAL A 25 -5.05 1.52 6.35
CA VAL A 25 -6.04 0.61 5.76
C VAL A 25 -5.34 -0.52 4.99
N ALA A 26 -5.92 -1.71 4.95
CA ALA A 26 -5.39 -2.80 4.13
C ALA A 26 -5.82 -2.67 2.66
N VAL A 27 -5.00 -3.21 1.75
CA VAL A 27 -5.38 -3.34 0.34
C VAL A 27 -6.69 -4.13 0.21
N ARG A 28 -7.55 -3.71 -0.71
CA ARG A 28 -8.93 -4.19 -0.96
C ARG A 28 -9.98 -3.76 0.05
N ASP A 29 -9.60 -3.19 1.20
CA ASP A 29 -10.57 -2.59 2.12
C ASP A 29 -10.96 -1.19 1.64
N ASP A 30 -12.09 -0.69 2.15
CA ASP A 30 -12.60 0.63 1.85
C ASP A 30 -12.20 1.62 2.97
N VAL A 31 -12.03 2.89 2.63
CA VAL A 31 -11.75 3.94 3.61
C VAL A 31 -12.53 5.22 3.30
N THR A 32 -13.04 5.88 4.34
CA THR A 32 -13.66 7.22 4.22
C THR A 32 -12.79 8.26 4.90
N LEU A 33 -12.23 9.17 4.12
CA LEU A 33 -11.40 10.28 4.60
C LEU A 33 -12.30 11.48 4.91
N PRO A 34 -12.34 11.95 6.17
CA PRO A 34 -13.23 13.04 6.56
C PRO A 34 -12.74 14.37 6.00
N CYS A 35 -13.67 15.19 5.51
CA CYS A 35 -13.43 16.61 5.25
C CYS A 35 -14.01 17.42 6.41
N GLU A 36 -13.16 17.94 7.29
CA GLU A 36 -13.61 18.77 8.41
C GLU A 36 -13.81 20.22 7.95
N ASN A 37 -14.71 20.96 8.61
CA ASN A 37 -15.32 22.24 8.19
C ASN A 37 -16.55 22.13 7.27
N ALA A 38 -17.30 21.03 7.39
CA ALA A 38 -18.64 20.90 6.84
C ALA A 38 -19.66 21.82 7.56
N SER A 39 -19.61 23.14 7.34
CA SER A 39 -20.79 23.99 7.51
C SER A 39 -21.98 23.44 6.70
N ALA A 40 -22.92 22.81 7.42
CA ALA A 40 -24.21 22.24 7.03
C ALA A 40 -24.60 22.31 5.54
N ASP A 41 -24.65 21.14 4.88
CA ASP A 41 -25.63 20.64 3.90
C ASP A 41 -26.14 21.50 2.72
N GLN A 42 -25.74 22.76 2.58
CA GLN A 42 -26.42 23.69 1.68
C GLN A 42 -25.93 23.66 0.23
N ASP A 43 -24.81 22.99 -0.08
CA ASP A 43 -24.14 23.09 -1.39
C ASP A 43 -23.87 21.76 -2.12
N GLN A 44 -24.42 20.62 -1.66
CA GLN A 44 -24.27 19.31 -2.31
C GLN A 44 -22.80 19.00 -2.70
N CYS A 45 -21.85 19.39 -1.84
CA CYS A 45 -20.40 19.26 -2.03
C CYS A 45 -19.79 20.00 -3.23
N GLN A 46 -20.53 20.90 -3.89
CA GLN A 46 -20.04 21.63 -5.07
C GLN A 46 -18.82 22.51 -4.77
N ASN A 47 -18.61 22.93 -3.52
CA ASN A 47 -17.42 23.69 -3.13
C ASN A 47 -16.32 22.83 -2.49
N THR A 48 -16.40 21.50 -2.59
CA THR A 48 -15.39 20.57 -2.06
C THR A 48 -14.38 20.22 -3.14
N THR A 49 -13.10 20.39 -2.81
CA THR A 49 -11.98 19.91 -3.61
C THR A 49 -11.10 19.01 -2.75
N TRP A 50 -10.71 17.86 -3.30
CA TRP A 50 -9.73 16.95 -2.70
C TRP A 50 -8.50 16.87 -3.58
N LEU A 51 -7.36 17.05 -2.94
CA LEU A 51 -6.04 17.06 -3.56
C LEU A 51 -5.22 15.92 -2.97
N LEU A 52 -4.66 15.06 -3.82
CA LEU A 52 -3.74 13.99 -3.43
C LEU A 52 -2.30 14.41 -3.76
N GLN A 53 -1.43 14.30 -2.77
CA GLN A 53 0.01 14.40 -2.94
C GLN A 53 0.68 13.06 -2.64
N ASP A 54 1.37 12.52 -3.65
CA ASP A 54 2.10 11.27 -3.54
C ASP A 54 3.28 11.37 -2.54
N PRO A 55 3.62 10.27 -1.82
CA PRO A 55 4.71 10.24 -0.85
C PRO A 55 6.08 10.70 -1.37
N GLY A 56 6.35 10.42 -2.64
CA GLY A 56 7.63 10.71 -3.31
C GLY A 56 7.63 12.00 -4.14
N SER A 57 6.49 12.71 -4.22
CA SER A 57 6.30 13.83 -5.14
C SER A 57 5.99 15.12 -4.39
N SER A 58 6.35 16.25 -5.00
CA SER A 58 5.82 17.57 -4.64
C SER A 58 4.60 17.95 -5.47
N ARG A 59 4.26 17.17 -6.50
CA ARG A 59 3.08 17.36 -7.33
C ARG A 59 1.84 16.93 -6.55
N THR A 60 0.76 17.66 -6.79
CA THR A 60 -0.54 17.42 -6.20
C THR A 60 -1.55 17.28 -7.32
N ASP A 61 -2.33 16.20 -7.30
CA ASP A 61 -3.36 15.91 -8.30
C ASP A 61 -4.75 16.05 -7.70
N ALA A 62 -5.67 16.65 -8.45
CA ALA A 62 -7.05 16.81 -8.02
C ALA A 62 -7.82 15.49 -8.22
N VAL A 63 -8.20 14.86 -7.12
CA VAL A 63 -8.99 13.60 -7.15
C VAL A 63 -10.49 13.87 -7.06
N VAL A 64 -10.85 15.04 -6.55
CA VAL A 64 -12.19 15.62 -6.60
C VAL A 64 -12.05 17.11 -6.86
N GLU A 65 -12.73 17.63 -7.87
CA GLU A 65 -12.78 19.05 -8.16
C GLU A 65 -14.22 19.53 -8.16
N ARG A 66 -14.53 20.51 -7.28
CA ARG A 66 -15.88 21.10 -7.16
C ARG A 66 -16.99 20.04 -7.04
N GLY A 67 -16.78 19.08 -6.15
CA GLY A 67 -17.72 17.99 -5.88
C GLY A 67 -17.74 16.87 -6.94
N ARG A 68 -16.97 16.97 -8.02
CA ARG A 68 -16.91 15.96 -9.09
C ARG A 68 -15.64 15.14 -8.98
N THR A 69 -15.78 13.82 -8.95
CA THR A 69 -14.66 12.89 -9.00
C THR A 69 -14.12 12.79 -10.43
N GLU A 70 -12.82 12.49 -10.55
CA GLU A 70 -12.22 12.24 -11.85
C GLU A 70 -12.89 11.02 -12.52
N ALA A 71 -13.32 11.15 -13.78
CA ALA A 71 -14.11 10.13 -14.47
C ALA A 71 -13.41 8.76 -14.51
N SER A 72 -12.08 8.75 -14.68
CA SER A 72 -11.26 7.53 -14.71
C SER A 72 -11.31 6.73 -13.39
N THR A 73 -11.50 7.41 -12.25
CA THR A 73 -11.49 6.82 -10.90
C THR A 73 -12.84 6.87 -10.19
N ALA A 74 -13.88 7.43 -10.82
CA ALA A 74 -15.22 7.59 -10.24
C ALA A 74 -15.89 6.27 -9.81
N HIS A 75 -15.50 5.15 -10.42
CA HIS A 75 -15.99 3.81 -10.05
C HIS A 75 -15.44 3.31 -8.69
N ARG A 76 -14.36 3.91 -8.19
CA ARG A 76 -13.74 3.59 -6.89
C ARG A 76 -13.81 4.74 -5.90
N ARG A 77 -13.93 5.98 -6.38
CA ARG A 77 -13.89 7.17 -5.55
C ARG A 77 -15.22 7.89 -5.62
N ARG A 78 -15.84 8.14 -4.47
CA ARG A 78 -17.09 8.89 -4.35
C ARG A 78 -17.09 9.81 -3.14
N LEU A 79 -17.90 10.85 -3.20
CA LEU A 79 -18.18 11.68 -2.02
C LEU A 79 -19.35 11.08 -1.23
N THR A 80 -19.24 11.13 0.09
CA THR A 80 -20.38 10.89 0.98
C THR A 80 -21.28 12.12 1.07
N GLU A 81 -22.45 12.00 1.69
CA GLU A 81 -23.35 13.14 1.95
C GLU A 81 -22.65 14.28 2.72
N LYS A 82 -21.68 13.96 3.57
CA LYS A 82 -20.87 14.93 4.32
C LYS A 82 -19.62 15.39 3.56
N CYS A 83 -19.56 15.18 2.25
CA CYS A 83 -18.43 15.54 1.40
C CYS A 83 -17.08 14.90 1.79
N SER A 84 -17.14 13.81 2.54
CA SER A 84 -15.97 13.00 2.86
C SER A 84 -15.63 12.13 1.64
N LEU A 85 -14.34 11.87 1.42
CA LEU A 85 -13.90 11.07 0.27
C LEU A 85 -13.92 9.59 0.66
N LEU A 86 -14.82 8.82 0.05
CA LEU A 86 -14.77 7.36 0.09
C LEU A 86 -13.87 6.86 -1.04
N ILE A 87 -12.95 5.97 -0.69
CA ILE A 87 -12.12 5.21 -1.61
C ILE A 87 -12.45 3.73 -1.39
N GLU A 88 -13.02 3.09 -2.40
CA GLU A 88 -13.34 1.66 -2.40
C GLU A 88 -12.18 0.85 -2.98
N LYS A 89 -11.98 -0.35 -2.41
CA LYS A 89 -10.95 -1.31 -2.83
C LYS A 89 -9.54 -0.69 -2.88
N VAL A 90 -9.09 -0.10 -1.77
CA VAL A 90 -7.83 0.64 -1.69
C VAL A 90 -6.64 -0.13 -2.27
N THR A 91 -5.76 0.59 -2.97
CA THR A 91 -4.51 0.08 -3.55
C THR A 91 -3.30 0.83 -2.99
N VAL A 92 -2.10 0.31 -3.23
CA VAL A 92 -0.85 0.99 -2.85
C VAL A 92 -0.65 2.35 -3.53
N GLN A 93 -1.37 2.62 -4.64
CA GLN A 93 -1.34 3.90 -5.34
C GLN A 93 -2.17 4.98 -4.64
N ASP A 94 -3.07 4.61 -3.73
CA ASP A 94 -3.89 5.57 -2.98
C ASP A 94 -3.13 6.17 -1.77
N VAL A 95 -1.91 5.70 -1.49
CA VAL A 95 -1.07 6.21 -0.39
C VAL A 95 -0.71 7.66 -0.65
N GLY A 96 -0.84 8.52 0.36
CA GLY A 96 -0.39 9.91 0.22
C GLY A 96 -0.96 10.84 1.27
N ARG A 97 -0.70 12.13 1.07
CA ARG A 97 -1.34 13.21 1.81
C ARG A 97 -2.52 13.72 1.02
N TYR A 98 -3.70 13.66 1.63
CA TYR A 98 -4.93 14.21 1.10
C TYR A 98 -5.23 15.54 1.78
N THR A 99 -5.48 16.57 0.97
CA THR A 99 -5.94 17.86 1.47
C THR A 99 -7.36 18.09 0.98
N CYS A 100 -8.30 18.25 1.91
CA CYS A 100 -9.63 18.73 1.58
C CYS A 100 -9.68 20.24 1.74
N THR A 101 -10.21 20.95 0.76
CA THR A 101 -10.52 22.37 0.85
C THR A 101 -12.01 22.59 0.63
N ARG A 102 -12.64 23.35 1.53
CA ARG A 102 -14.04 23.74 1.41
C ARG A 102 -14.26 25.16 1.92
N GLY A 103 -14.61 26.08 1.03
CA GLY A 103 -14.67 27.51 1.35
C GLY A 103 -13.31 28.02 1.85
N ALA A 104 -13.29 28.62 3.05
CA ALA A 104 -12.06 29.07 3.70
C ALA A 104 -11.39 28.00 4.59
N GLY A 105 -12.02 26.83 4.77
CA GLY A 105 -11.52 25.76 5.61
C GLY A 105 -10.66 24.76 4.82
N ALA A 106 -9.63 24.23 5.47
CA ALA A 106 -8.83 23.12 4.96
C ALA A 106 -8.57 22.07 6.04
N SER A 107 -8.56 20.80 5.65
CA SER A 107 -8.18 19.68 6.52
C SER A 107 -7.19 18.78 5.79
N GLU A 108 -6.28 18.16 6.55
CA GLU A 108 -5.26 17.28 6.00
C GLU A 108 -5.39 15.86 6.59
N VAL A 109 -5.26 14.87 5.71
CA VAL A 109 -5.37 13.45 6.05
C VAL A 109 -4.21 12.68 5.43
N TYR A 110 -3.43 11.98 6.25
CA TYR A 110 -2.43 11.03 5.76
C TYR A 110 -3.06 9.64 5.62
N LEU A 111 -2.93 9.03 4.44
CA LEU A 111 -3.35 7.65 4.19
C LEU A 111 -2.13 6.75 4.05
N SER A 112 -2.03 5.75 4.92
CA SER A 112 -1.07 4.65 4.84
C SER A 112 -1.78 3.36 4.43
N VAL A 113 -1.13 2.54 3.61
CA VAL A 113 -1.73 1.32 3.06
C VAL A 113 -0.89 0.10 3.47
N VAL A 114 -1.57 -0.92 3.98
CA VAL A 114 -0.99 -2.20 4.39
C VAL A 114 -1.23 -3.22 3.29
N HIS A 115 -0.16 -3.88 2.85
CA HIS A 115 -0.21 -4.89 1.81
C HIS A 115 0.53 -6.15 2.26
N MET A 116 -0.07 -7.31 2.04
CA MET A 116 0.46 -8.59 2.47
C MET A 116 0.58 -9.53 1.29
N ASN A 117 1.69 -10.26 1.21
CA ASN A 117 1.96 -11.22 0.15
C ASN A 117 2.54 -12.51 0.74
N GLU A 118 2.36 -13.58 -0.02
CA GLU A 118 2.92 -14.90 0.22
C GLU A 118 3.82 -15.27 -0.95
N TYR A 119 4.97 -15.87 -0.65
CA TYR A 119 5.89 -16.41 -1.64
C TYR A 119 6.38 -17.78 -1.20
N GLU A 120 6.35 -18.74 -2.13
CA GLU A 120 6.91 -20.07 -1.93
C GLU A 120 8.29 -20.15 -2.57
N ALA A 121 9.29 -20.64 -1.83
CA ALA A 121 10.63 -20.87 -2.36
C ALA A 121 11.25 -22.13 -1.74
N ALA A 122 11.54 -23.12 -2.57
CA ALA A 122 11.96 -24.46 -2.13
C ALA A 122 10.91 -25.09 -1.19
N ASP A 123 11.29 -25.40 0.05
CA ASP A 123 10.43 -26.02 1.08
C ASP A 123 10.05 -25.01 2.19
N GLU A 124 10.13 -23.72 1.89
CA GLU A 124 9.78 -22.63 2.81
C GLU A 124 8.74 -21.69 2.18
N VAL A 125 7.79 -21.26 3.00
CA VAL A 125 6.82 -20.20 2.64
C VAL A 125 7.13 -18.93 3.40
N TYR A 126 7.16 -17.81 2.70
CA TYR A 126 7.44 -16.49 3.21
C TYR A 126 6.18 -15.64 3.20
N VAL A 127 5.76 -15.17 4.36
CA VAL A 127 4.59 -14.30 4.51
C VAL A 127 5.06 -12.90 4.92
N TYR A 128 4.85 -11.94 4.04
CA TYR A 128 5.23 -10.55 4.25
C TYR A 128 4.03 -9.68 4.60
N CYS A 129 4.24 -8.74 5.51
CA CYS A 129 3.38 -7.58 5.69
C CYS A 129 4.20 -6.32 5.46
N TYR A 130 3.75 -5.47 4.54
CA TYR A 130 4.35 -4.18 4.21
C TYR A 130 3.40 -3.05 4.59
N VAL A 131 3.94 -1.91 5.01
CA VAL A 131 3.22 -0.65 5.11
C VAL A 131 3.84 0.40 4.18
N SER A 132 3.01 0.98 3.32
CA SER A 132 3.36 2.12 2.47
C SER A 132 2.77 3.39 3.08
N THR A 133 3.59 4.43 3.25
CA THR A 133 3.21 5.67 3.95
C THR A 133 4.04 6.86 3.45
N HIS A 134 3.79 8.06 3.99
CA HIS A 134 4.52 9.27 3.62
C HIS A 134 5.99 9.23 4.06
N LYS A 135 6.88 9.88 3.31
CA LYS A 135 8.36 9.80 3.46
C LYS A 135 8.95 10.17 4.84
N HIS A 136 8.19 10.87 5.67
CA HIS A 136 8.63 11.31 7.01
C HIS A 136 8.07 10.44 8.13
N CYS A 137 7.22 9.47 7.81
CA CYS A 137 6.70 8.52 8.77
C CYS A 137 7.78 7.51 9.15
N LYS A 138 7.80 7.10 10.42
CA LYS A 138 8.60 5.97 10.89
C LYS A 138 7.64 4.96 11.55
N PRO A 139 6.97 4.12 10.75
CA PRO A 139 6.05 3.14 11.31
C PRO A 139 6.80 2.00 11.99
N SER A 140 6.06 1.10 12.63
CA SER A 140 6.56 -0.19 13.07
C SER A 140 5.62 -1.28 12.59
N VAL A 141 6.16 -2.36 12.04
CA VAL A 141 5.38 -3.50 11.55
C VAL A 141 5.84 -4.77 12.25
N LYS A 142 4.90 -5.60 12.71
CA LYS A 142 5.18 -6.86 13.41
C LYS A 142 4.14 -7.92 13.04
N TRP A 143 4.57 -9.17 13.01
CA TRP A 143 3.63 -10.30 12.97
C TRP A 143 3.25 -10.73 14.38
N LEU A 144 1.96 -10.97 14.58
CA LEU A 144 1.41 -11.62 15.76
C LEU A 144 0.87 -13.00 15.36
N HIS A 145 1.01 -13.97 16.26
CA HIS A 145 0.36 -15.28 16.19
C HIS A 145 -0.39 -15.51 17.49
N HIS A 146 -1.70 -15.75 17.41
CA HIS A 146 -2.58 -15.84 18.59
C HIS A 146 -2.39 -14.64 19.55
N SER A 147 -2.28 -13.44 19.00
CA SER A 147 -2.08 -12.17 19.73
C SER A 147 -0.75 -12.02 20.48
N GLN A 148 0.20 -12.94 20.27
CA GLN A 148 1.56 -12.84 20.80
C GLN A 148 2.53 -12.46 19.68
N VAL A 149 3.54 -11.65 20.00
CA VAL A 149 4.59 -11.29 19.03
C VAL A 149 5.24 -12.56 18.54
N PHE A 150 5.30 -12.73 17.22
CA PHE A 150 5.90 -13.90 16.62
C PHE A 150 7.40 -13.93 16.92
N THR A 151 7.84 -14.83 17.79
CA THR A 151 9.25 -15.09 18.09
C THR A 151 9.73 -16.31 17.30
N SER A 152 10.97 -16.28 16.82
CA SER A 152 11.52 -17.37 16.00
C SER A 152 11.50 -18.71 16.76
N HIS A 153 10.96 -19.76 16.15
CA HIS A 153 11.05 -21.15 16.59
C HIS A 153 11.87 -21.98 15.57
N ARG A 154 12.21 -23.24 15.87
CA ARG A 154 13.03 -24.09 14.97
C ARG A 154 12.47 -24.19 13.55
N ASP A 155 11.14 -24.21 13.43
CA ASP A 155 10.42 -24.40 12.16
C ASP A 155 9.88 -23.08 11.59
N VAL A 156 10.12 -21.95 12.27
CA VAL A 156 9.58 -20.65 11.87
C VAL A 156 10.53 -19.50 12.22
N LYS A 157 11.01 -18.73 11.23
CA LYS A 157 11.87 -17.55 11.49
C LYS A 157 11.11 -16.26 11.21
N ALA A 158 11.30 -15.25 12.04
CA ALA A 158 10.68 -13.93 11.87
C ALA A 158 11.74 -12.82 11.79
N SER A 159 11.49 -11.82 10.94
CA SER A 159 12.29 -10.61 10.83
C SER A 159 11.37 -9.40 10.64
N HIS A 160 11.73 -8.25 11.17
CA HIS A 160 10.93 -7.03 11.01
C HIS A 160 11.82 -5.79 10.92
N THR A 161 11.31 -4.79 10.22
CA THR A 161 11.87 -3.45 10.08
C THR A 161 10.80 -2.42 10.41
N LEU A 162 11.09 -1.14 10.17
CA LEU A 162 10.09 -0.08 10.30
C LEU A 162 8.91 -0.27 9.32
N TYR A 163 9.15 -0.78 8.11
CA TYR A 163 8.17 -0.78 7.02
C TYR A 163 7.62 -2.15 6.64
N TYR A 164 8.23 -3.22 7.14
CA TYR A 164 7.75 -4.56 6.86
C TYR A 164 8.11 -5.57 7.93
N ALA A 165 7.32 -6.63 8.03
CA ALA A 165 7.64 -7.83 8.79
C ALA A 165 7.47 -9.06 7.91
N VAL A 166 8.27 -10.09 8.17
CA VAL A 166 8.25 -11.36 7.45
C VAL A 166 8.30 -12.52 8.44
N VAL A 167 7.52 -13.56 8.17
CA VAL A 167 7.66 -14.89 8.79
C VAL A 167 7.98 -15.90 7.69
N SER A 168 8.84 -16.86 7.99
CA SER A 168 9.21 -17.99 7.11
C SER A 168 8.83 -19.29 7.80
N LEU A 169 8.07 -20.15 7.12
CA LEU A 169 7.46 -21.36 7.65
C LEU A 169 8.08 -22.58 6.95
N LEU A 170 8.59 -23.58 7.69
CA LEU A 170 9.08 -24.84 7.13
C LEU A 170 7.94 -25.82 6.81
N ASP A 171 8.08 -26.56 5.72
CA ASP A 171 7.01 -27.35 5.11
C ASP A 171 6.54 -28.55 5.96
N SER A 172 5.42 -28.35 6.64
CA SER A 172 4.39 -29.39 6.77
C SER A 172 3.04 -28.73 6.50
N HIS A 173 2.42 -29.07 5.37
CA HIS A 173 1.19 -28.41 4.88
C HIS A 173 0.09 -28.18 5.93
N ARG A 174 -0.05 -29.07 6.93
CA ARG A 174 -1.03 -28.91 8.02
C ARG A 174 -0.66 -27.83 9.04
N VAL A 175 0.62 -27.71 9.39
CA VAL A 175 1.10 -26.68 10.32
C VAL A 175 1.10 -25.32 9.64
N HIS A 176 1.47 -25.30 8.35
CA HIS A 176 1.47 -24.09 7.51
C HIS A 176 0.11 -23.38 7.52
N ALA A 177 -0.96 -24.07 7.12
CA ALA A 177 -2.29 -23.47 7.04
C ALA A 177 -2.82 -22.98 8.41
N SER A 178 -2.57 -23.74 9.48
CA SER A 178 -3.00 -23.36 10.83
C SER A 178 -2.30 -22.09 11.32
N VAL A 179 -1.00 -21.96 11.06
CA VAL A 179 -0.24 -20.79 11.49
C VAL A 179 -0.70 -19.57 10.69
N MET A 180 -0.78 -19.66 9.36
CA MET A 180 -1.21 -18.55 8.50
C MET A 180 -2.59 -17.99 8.86
N ASN A 181 -3.54 -18.87 9.16
CA ASN A 181 -4.91 -18.47 9.54
C ASN A 181 -4.98 -17.70 10.87
N SER A 182 -3.91 -17.74 11.68
CA SER A 182 -3.82 -17.03 12.95
C SER A 182 -2.83 -15.87 12.93
N LEU A 183 -2.21 -15.59 11.77
CA LEU A 183 -1.30 -14.46 11.59
C LEU A 183 -2.08 -13.15 11.54
N THR A 184 -1.61 -12.18 12.32
CA THR A 184 -2.12 -10.81 12.31
C THR A 184 -0.96 -9.84 12.16
N CYS A 185 -1.02 -8.98 11.16
CA CYS A 185 -0.05 -7.90 11.01
C CYS A 185 -0.45 -6.74 11.92
N GLU A 186 0.40 -6.41 12.89
CA GLU A 186 0.28 -5.23 13.72
C GLU A 186 1.12 -4.09 13.13
N VAL A 187 0.48 -2.96 12.86
CA VAL A 187 1.12 -1.75 12.35
C VAL A 187 0.92 -0.64 13.37
N THR A 188 2.02 -0.09 13.88
CA THR A 188 2.01 1.18 14.61
C THR A 188 2.26 2.31 13.61
N ASP A 189 1.31 3.24 13.50
CA ASP A 189 1.38 4.34 12.56
C ASP A 189 2.29 5.48 13.02
N CYS A 190 2.38 6.52 12.20
CA CYS A 190 3.24 7.69 12.43
C CYS A 190 2.87 8.50 13.68
N PHE A 191 1.67 8.27 14.22
CA PHE A 191 1.07 8.96 15.36
C PHE A 191 0.86 8.01 16.54
N THR A 192 1.61 6.91 16.55
CA THR A 192 1.62 5.88 17.60
C THR A 192 0.31 5.11 17.78
N ASN A 193 -0.64 5.22 16.86
CA ASN A 193 -1.85 4.38 16.89
C ASN A 193 -1.52 2.98 16.39
N VAL A 194 -2.12 1.98 17.02
CA VAL A 194 -1.91 0.56 16.70
C VAL A 194 -3.09 0.03 15.91
N HIS A 195 -2.81 -0.52 14.73
CA HIS A 195 -3.75 -1.11 13.80
C HIS A 195 -3.43 -2.60 13.61
N ARG A 196 -4.45 -3.45 13.51
CA ARG A 196 -4.28 -4.90 13.38
C ARG A 196 -5.06 -5.42 12.18
N PHE A 197 -4.35 -6.13 11.30
CA PHE A 197 -4.90 -6.66 10.07
C PHE A 197 -4.68 -8.17 10.02
N PRO A 198 -5.74 -9.00 9.99
CA PRO A 198 -5.58 -10.43 9.82
C PRO A 198 -4.94 -10.71 8.45
N PHE A 199 -4.08 -11.73 8.37
CA PHE A 199 -3.53 -12.16 7.10
C PHE A 199 -4.65 -12.62 6.17
N ARG A 200 -4.62 -12.14 4.92
CA ARG A 200 -5.52 -12.55 3.85
C ARG A 200 -4.66 -12.99 2.68
N PRO A 201 -4.72 -14.26 2.27
CA PRO A 201 -4.02 -14.71 1.07
C PRO A 201 -4.42 -13.84 -0.13
N PRO A 202 -3.51 -13.60 -1.08
CA PRO A 202 -3.90 -13.08 -2.38
C PRO A 202 -5.06 -13.94 -2.89
N ALA A 203 -6.12 -13.30 -3.38
CA ALA A 203 -7.19 -14.06 -4.01
C ALA A 203 -6.55 -14.81 -5.18
N SER A 204 -6.60 -16.15 -5.14
CA SER A 204 -6.45 -16.98 -6.33
C SER A 204 -7.29 -16.31 -7.40
N GLU A 205 -6.70 -15.98 -8.56
CA GLU A 205 -7.41 -15.38 -9.67
C GLU A 205 -8.73 -16.13 -9.87
N GLU A 206 -9.84 -15.48 -9.53
CA GLU A 206 -11.15 -15.95 -9.89
C GLU A 206 -11.16 -15.83 -11.41
N ASN A 207 -11.20 -16.98 -12.11
CA ASN A 207 -11.17 -17.06 -13.57
C ASN A 207 -12.31 -16.19 -14.14
N VAL A 208 -12.03 -14.91 -14.38
CA VAL A 208 -12.88 -14.03 -15.16
C VAL A 208 -12.78 -14.56 -16.57
N THR A 209 -13.68 -15.47 -16.89
CA THR A 209 -13.89 -15.98 -18.23
C THR A 209 -14.42 -14.80 -19.04
N PHE A 210 -13.51 -14.06 -19.66
CA PHE A 210 -13.87 -13.12 -20.71
C PHE A 210 -14.44 -13.95 -21.85
N LYS A 211 -15.78 -13.94 -21.98
CA LYS A 211 -16.43 -14.37 -23.21
C LYS A 211 -16.02 -13.38 -24.30
N GLU A 212 -15.03 -13.76 -25.09
CA GLU A 212 -14.80 -13.15 -26.39
C GLU A 212 -16.10 -13.23 -27.19
N THR A 213 -16.71 -12.07 -27.42
CA THR A 213 -17.70 -11.90 -28.48
C THR A 213 -16.99 -11.14 -29.59
N THR A 214 -16.67 -11.87 -30.65
CA THR A 214 -16.13 -11.38 -31.91
C THR A 214 -17.06 -10.34 -32.52
N THR A 215 -16.53 -9.16 -32.88
CA THR A 215 -16.97 -8.38 -34.04
C THR A 215 -15.78 -7.57 -34.54
N GLU A 216 -15.45 -7.76 -35.81
CA GLU A 216 -14.37 -7.10 -36.55
C GLU A 216 -14.62 -5.59 -36.75
N ASP A 217 -13.49 -4.88 -36.78
CA ASP A 217 -13.10 -3.86 -37.77
C ASP A 217 -12.80 -2.43 -37.26
N ALA A 218 -11.74 -1.90 -37.87
CA ALA A 218 -11.31 -0.51 -38.01
C ALA A 218 -10.38 0.14 -36.95
N THR A 219 -9.08 0.05 -37.29
CA THR A 219 -8.09 1.14 -37.39
C THR A 219 -7.28 1.55 -36.15
N ILE A 220 -6.00 1.14 -36.19
CA ILE A 220 -4.91 1.60 -35.33
C ILE A 220 -4.54 3.04 -35.70
N GLN A 221 -4.65 3.96 -34.74
CA GLN A 221 -3.91 5.23 -34.76
C GLN A 221 -3.06 5.31 -33.50
N SER A 222 -1.74 5.22 -33.70
CA SER A 222 -0.72 5.48 -32.71
C SER A 222 -0.70 6.96 -32.34
N THR A 223 -1.03 7.29 -31.09
CA THR A 223 -0.64 8.56 -30.47
C THR A 223 0.21 8.27 -29.25
N ALA A 224 1.44 8.78 -29.31
CA ALA A 224 2.45 8.72 -28.28
C ALA A 224 1.87 9.13 -26.92
N LEU A 225 1.95 8.21 -25.96
CA LEU A 225 1.77 8.52 -24.54
C LEU A 225 3.08 9.13 -24.04
N GLU A 226 2.99 10.33 -23.48
CA GLU A 226 4.06 10.97 -22.75
C GLU A 226 4.56 10.01 -21.65
N ASP A 227 5.83 9.63 -21.77
CA ASP A 227 6.53 8.64 -20.94
C ASP A 227 6.76 9.22 -19.54
N ASN A 228 5.76 9.04 -18.67
CA ASN A 228 5.92 9.18 -17.23
C ASN A 228 6.84 8.03 -16.80
N GLY A 229 8.14 8.32 -16.66
CA GLY A 229 9.26 7.39 -16.51
C GLY A 229 9.23 6.39 -15.34
N TRP A 230 8.08 6.13 -14.73
CA TRP A 230 7.88 5.07 -13.75
C TRP A 230 7.69 3.69 -14.37
N TRP A 231 7.13 3.60 -15.58
CA TRP A 231 7.02 2.32 -16.32
C TRP A 231 8.41 1.76 -16.61
N ARG A 232 9.40 2.62 -16.85
CA ARG A 232 10.80 2.21 -16.97
C ARG A 232 11.35 1.62 -15.67
N ILE A 233 10.96 2.11 -14.49
CA ILE A 233 11.43 1.56 -13.20
C ILE A 233 10.78 0.20 -12.91
N ILE A 234 9.48 0.05 -13.20
CA ILE A 234 8.79 -1.25 -13.03
C ILE A 234 9.35 -2.29 -14.01
N ILE A 235 9.56 -1.93 -15.28
CA ILE A 235 10.13 -2.85 -16.27
C ILE A 235 11.59 -3.19 -15.93
N VAL A 236 12.40 -2.20 -15.52
CA VAL A 236 13.80 -2.43 -15.14
C VAL A 236 13.90 -3.26 -13.87
N SER A 237 13.02 -3.07 -12.88
CA SER A 237 13.01 -3.88 -11.65
C SER A 237 12.56 -5.31 -11.90
N VAL A 238 11.55 -5.54 -12.74
CA VAL A 238 11.12 -6.90 -13.12
C VAL A 238 12.17 -7.61 -13.99
N ALA A 239 12.84 -6.90 -14.90
CA ALA A 239 13.96 -7.45 -15.66
C ALA A 239 15.16 -7.78 -14.77
N LEU A 240 15.43 -6.97 -13.73
CA LEU A 240 16.52 -7.20 -12.79
C LEU A 240 16.22 -8.38 -11.85
N THR A 241 14.99 -8.52 -11.34
CA THR A 241 14.62 -9.65 -10.49
C THR A 241 14.70 -10.97 -11.27
N THR A 242 14.22 -11.00 -12.51
CA THR A 242 14.33 -12.18 -13.38
C THR A 242 15.78 -12.54 -13.69
N LEU A 243 16.64 -11.56 -14.01
CA LEU A 243 18.09 -11.80 -14.22
C LEU A 243 18.80 -12.32 -12.97
N ILE A 244 18.51 -11.77 -11.78
CA ILE A 244 19.11 -12.22 -10.52
C ILE A 244 18.72 -13.68 -10.23
N VAL A 245 17.44 -14.04 -10.43
CA VAL A 245 16.98 -15.43 -10.25
C VAL A 245 17.71 -16.38 -11.20
N ILE A 246 17.88 -16.01 -12.48
CA ILE A 246 18.62 -16.82 -13.45
C ILE A 246 20.07 -17.03 -13.01
N VAL A 247 20.76 -15.97 -12.56
CA VAL A 247 22.16 -16.06 -12.11
C VAL A 247 22.29 -16.97 -10.89
N VAL A 248 21.37 -16.88 -9.92
CA VAL A 248 21.37 -17.74 -8.73
C VAL A 248 21.14 -19.20 -9.11
N VAL A 249 20.16 -19.49 -9.98
CA VAL A 249 19.89 -20.86 -10.46
C VAL A 249 21.11 -21.44 -11.18
N VAL A 250 21.76 -20.67 -12.06
CA VAL A 250 22.97 -21.11 -12.76
C VAL A 250 24.12 -21.38 -11.78
N ASN A 251 24.35 -20.51 -10.79
CA ASN A 251 25.42 -20.70 -9.79
C ASN A 251 25.17 -21.94 -8.90
N VAL A 252 23.92 -22.18 -8.50
CA VAL A 252 23.56 -23.37 -7.73
C VAL A 252 23.69 -24.63 -8.59
N TRP A 253 23.29 -24.56 -9.86
CA TRP A 253 23.43 -25.68 -10.79
C TRP A 253 24.89 -26.02 -11.11
N THR A 254 25.76 -25.03 -11.29
CA THR A 254 27.20 -25.26 -11.51
C THR A 254 27.89 -25.82 -10.26
N ARG A 255 27.53 -25.34 -9.06
CA ARG A 255 28.06 -25.90 -7.79
C ARG A 255 27.57 -27.31 -7.52
N THR A 256 26.31 -27.64 -7.81
CA THR A 256 25.78 -29.01 -7.65
C THR A 256 26.38 -29.98 -8.67
N LYS A 257 26.68 -29.53 -9.90
CA LYS A 257 27.40 -30.35 -10.90
C LYS A 257 28.87 -30.58 -10.53
N GLY A 258 29.53 -29.59 -9.91
CA GLY A 258 30.86 -29.73 -9.32
C GLY A 258 30.90 -30.74 -8.18
N ASN A 259 29.91 -30.70 -7.28
CA ASN A 259 29.81 -31.64 -6.16
C ASN A 259 29.49 -33.09 -6.60
N LYS A 260 28.78 -33.26 -7.73
CA LYS A 260 28.55 -34.59 -8.34
C LYS A 260 29.81 -35.18 -8.99
N ARG A 261 30.72 -34.36 -9.55
CA ARG A 261 32.00 -34.89 -10.09
C ARG A 261 32.93 -35.40 -8.98
N VAL A 262 33.03 -34.68 -7.87
CA VAL A 262 33.87 -35.09 -6.71
C VAL A 262 33.35 -36.36 -6.04
N ARG A 263 32.03 -36.61 -6.03
CA ARG A 263 31.46 -37.85 -5.47
C ARG A 263 31.68 -39.09 -6.35
N ASN A 264 31.80 -38.91 -7.67
CA ASN A 264 31.96 -40.01 -8.62
C ASN A 264 33.44 -40.45 -8.78
N GLU A 265 34.40 -39.59 -8.47
CA GLU A 265 35.83 -39.98 -8.41
C GLU A 265 36.16 -40.79 -7.15
N ASN A 266 35.47 -40.53 -6.04
CA ASN A 266 35.69 -41.23 -4.76
C ASN A 266 35.01 -42.60 -4.64
N THR A 267 34.36 -43.09 -5.70
CA THR A 267 33.71 -44.43 -5.73
C THR A 267 34.38 -45.42 -6.71
N VAL A 268 35.49 -45.03 -7.36
CA VAL A 268 36.20 -45.88 -8.35
C VAL A 268 37.58 -46.38 -7.87
N SER A 269 38.07 -45.96 -6.71
CA SER A 269 39.25 -46.59 -6.08
C SER A 269 38.82 -47.59 -5.02
N GLY A 270 38.51 -48.80 -5.47
CA GLY A 270 38.45 -50.04 -4.70
C GLY A 270 39.35 -51.08 -5.37
#